data_AF-A0A2N5I558-F1
#
_entry.id   AF-A0A2N5I558-F1
#
_cell.length_a   1.000
_cell.length_b   1.000
_cell.length_c   1.000
_cell.angle_alpha   90.00
_cell.angle_beta   90.00
_cell.angle_gamma   90.00
#
_symmetry.space_group_name_H-M   'P 1'
#
loop_
_entity.id
_entity.type
_entity.pdbx_description
1 polymer ?
#
loop_
_entity_poly.entity_id
_entity_poly.type
_entity_poly.pdbx_seq_one_letter_code
_entity_poly.pdbx_strand_id
1 'polypeptide(L)'
;MKPMLPTPSSVPPMGAQWTYEVKYDGFRAILTVGQDMDVTLISRNGKQLVDIFPEISFFIKENAEMLADLVPFQLDCELVWLSSPFSSDFSEIQWRGRLRAKHKIDEAMLLSPCRLIAFDLLEIKGKPVTASTYTERKKLLTNFFQETDWAAFPDPLCDDLIQLVPATKDFSALMEQIILYDGEGIVAKQDNGTWEEGKRTASWLKVKNWKMAACFITAMHKENGYFSLGVFKDGEIIEIGQVKNGIPPHERSTLAGVVRENSYSEDSMYHYIHPSICLAVNFLHVYDGQELREPQFKEFLMDTRPEDCTWEQFCTSQYTFPESVKITSPDKPIWRIGPEIFTKIEYLHYLRQISPWFLPNLENRMATLIRYPHGAGSERFYQKNVPEYAPDFIKTYVEHDIEYILVNDMQTLLWLGNQLAIEFHVPFQKAGRVTPDDIVLDLDPPTQEQFGLAVKAALEIRKITDSLSLHTFIKTSGNRGLQVYIPLPINTFTYSETRKFTDFLADFLTNKFPDDFTIERLKKNRGNRLYLDFVQHSEGKTIIAPYSPRGNEFAGVAAPLHWDEVNEGLNLADYNVYTVPKRLRTAGCPFALMETARSEQPFSEIINFLNRKG
;
A
#
# COMPACT_ATOMS: atom_id res chain seq x y z
N MET A 1 0.14 -1.79 -33.29
CA MET A 1 -0.81 -2.82 -32.85
C MET A 1 -1.81 -2.21 -31.86
N LYS A 2 -3.12 -2.47 -31.97
CA LYS A 2 -4.15 -2.04 -31.00
C LYS A 2 -4.45 -3.15 -29.98
N PRO A 3 -4.48 -2.86 -28.66
CA PRO A 3 -4.76 -3.90 -27.66
C PRO A 3 -6.11 -4.59 -27.83
N MET A 4 -6.16 -5.89 -27.55
CA MET A 4 -7.40 -6.64 -27.34
C MET A 4 -8.12 -6.13 -26.08
N LEU A 5 -9.46 -6.15 -26.07
CA LEU A 5 -10.27 -5.52 -25.03
C LEU A 5 -11.14 -6.55 -24.28
N PRO A 6 -11.09 -6.59 -22.92
CA PRO A 6 -11.94 -7.47 -22.13
C PRO A 6 -13.41 -7.05 -22.15
N THR A 7 -14.32 -7.97 -22.44
CA THR A 7 -15.77 -7.76 -22.38
C THR A 7 -16.26 -7.72 -20.92
N PRO A 8 -17.04 -6.71 -20.49
CA PRO A 8 -17.61 -6.70 -19.15
C PRO A 8 -18.54 -7.88 -18.93
N SER A 9 -18.44 -8.54 -17.78
CA SER A 9 -19.39 -9.57 -17.34
C SER A 9 -19.90 -9.23 -15.94
N SER A 10 -21.22 -9.28 -15.77
CA SER A 10 -21.87 -9.15 -14.45
C SER A 10 -21.84 -10.47 -13.67
N VAL A 11 -21.74 -11.60 -14.38
CA VAL A 11 -21.66 -12.94 -13.79
C VAL A 11 -20.26 -13.49 -13.99
N PRO A 12 -19.60 -13.99 -12.94
CA PRO A 12 -18.33 -14.69 -13.07
C PRO A 12 -18.45 -15.87 -14.06
N PRO A 13 -17.62 -15.93 -15.11
CA PRO A 13 -17.57 -17.13 -15.92
C PRO A 13 -16.95 -18.27 -15.11
N MET A 14 -17.65 -19.41 -15.03
CA MET A 14 -17.21 -20.58 -14.28
C MET A 14 -16.93 -21.76 -15.23
N GLY A 15 -16.05 -22.67 -14.82
CA GLY A 15 -15.72 -23.90 -15.53
C GLY A 15 -14.23 -24.11 -15.75
N ALA A 16 -13.83 -25.35 -16.04
CA ALA A 16 -12.43 -25.76 -16.16
C ALA A 16 -11.69 -25.07 -17.33
N GLN A 17 -12.45 -24.64 -18.36
CA GLN A 17 -11.95 -23.95 -19.55
C GLN A 17 -11.52 -22.50 -19.30
N TRP A 18 -11.75 -21.97 -18.10
CA TRP A 18 -11.41 -20.61 -17.74
C TRP A 18 -10.18 -20.56 -16.86
N THR A 19 -9.41 -19.50 -17.06
CA THR A 19 -8.26 -19.14 -16.25
C THR A 19 -8.40 -17.68 -15.82
N TYR A 20 -8.07 -17.40 -14.57
CA TYR A 20 -8.31 -16.12 -13.92
C TYR A 20 -7.00 -15.42 -13.58
N GLU A 21 -7.00 -14.11 -13.75
CA GLU A 21 -5.87 -13.21 -13.48
C GLU A 21 -6.39 -11.96 -12.77
N VAL A 22 -5.54 -11.33 -11.97
CA VAL A 22 -5.89 -10.03 -11.36
C VAL A 22 -6.11 -9.00 -12.46
N LYS A 23 -7.19 -8.23 -12.33
CA LYS A 23 -7.39 -7.02 -13.10
C LYS A 23 -6.74 -5.86 -12.36
N TYR A 24 -5.74 -5.27 -12.99
CA TYR A 24 -5.18 -3.99 -12.55
C TYR A 24 -5.83 -2.81 -13.27
N ASP A 25 -5.72 -1.66 -12.62
CA ASP A 25 -6.19 -0.37 -13.12
C ASP A 25 -5.01 0.54 -13.41
N GLY A 26 -4.86 0.93 -14.67
CA GLY A 26 -3.73 1.72 -15.12
C GLY A 26 -3.81 2.13 -16.58
N PHE A 27 -2.66 2.29 -17.22
CA PHE A 27 -2.56 2.52 -18.65
C PHE A 27 -2.22 1.24 -19.38
N ARG A 28 -3.22 0.67 -20.05
CA ARG A 28 -3.01 -0.44 -20.99
C ARG A 28 -1.97 -0.05 -22.02
N ALA A 29 -0.89 -0.82 -22.10
CA ALA A 29 0.26 -0.52 -22.94
C ALA A 29 0.87 -1.78 -23.56
N ILE A 30 1.34 -1.66 -24.79
CA ILE A 30 2.16 -2.70 -25.44
C ILE A 30 3.61 -2.25 -25.33
N LEU A 31 4.43 -3.05 -24.65
CA LEU A 31 5.88 -2.92 -24.64
C LEU A 31 6.44 -3.65 -25.86
N THR A 32 7.26 -2.97 -26.64
CA THR A 32 8.05 -3.58 -27.72
C THR A 32 9.51 -3.31 -27.47
N VAL A 33 10.32 -4.36 -27.47
CA VAL A 33 11.78 -4.28 -27.42
C VAL A 33 12.31 -4.87 -28.72
N GLY A 34 12.96 -4.04 -29.53
CA GLY A 34 13.50 -4.46 -30.82
C GLY A 34 14.87 -5.12 -30.71
N GLN A 35 15.40 -5.54 -31.85
CA GLN A 35 16.68 -6.27 -31.93
C GLN A 35 17.86 -5.44 -31.41
N ASP A 36 17.80 -4.11 -31.60
CA ASP A 36 18.82 -3.16 -31.19
C ASP A 36 18.56 -2.59 -29.78
N MET A 37 17.72 -3.26 -28.98
CA MET A 37 17.25 -2.81 -27.66
C MET A 37 16.53 -1.44 -27.68
N ASP A 38 15.95 -1.08 -28.82
CA ASP A 38 15.04 0.06 -28.90
C ASP A 38 13.74 -0.27 -28.19
N VAL A 39 13.32 0.64 -27.30
CA VAL A 39 12.15 0.44 -26.44
C VAL A 39 11.04 1.37 -26.88
N THR A 40 9.87 0.79 -27.19
CA THR A 40 8.63 1.56 -27.32
C THR A 40 7.59 1.04 -26.35
N LEU A 41 6.84 1.97 -25.75
CA LEU A 41 5.73 1.68 -24.87
C LEU A 41 4.53 2.47 -25.35
N ILE A 42 3.59 1.79 -26.01
CA ILE A 42 2.47 2.44 -26.69
C ILE A 42 1.18 2.15 -25.93
N SER A 43 0.53 3.21 -25.45
CA SER A 43 -0.78 3.11 -24.80
C SER A 43 -1.88 2.62 -25.76
N ARG A 44 -3.01 2.18 -25.20
CA ARG A 44 -4.22 1.84 -25.97
C ARG A 44 -4.64 2.90 -27.01
N ASN A 45 -4.39 4.17 -26.74
CA ASN A 45 -4.78 5.28 -27.61
C ASN A 45 -3.67 5.71 -28.58
N GLY A 46 -2.59 4.92 -28.71
CA GLY A 46 -1.48 5.19 -29.62
C GLY A 46 -0.47 6.22 -29.12
N LYS A 47 -0.56 6.67 -27.85
CA LYS A 47 0.42 7.58 -27.26
C LYS A 47 1.65 6.82 -26.78
N GLN A 48 2.82 7.37 -27.07
CA GLN A 48 4.10 6.90 -26.53
C GLN A 48 4.24 7.30 -25.05
N LEU A 49 4.62 6.34 -24.21
CA LEU A 49 4.67 6.48 -22.75
C LEU A 49 6.11 6.56 -22.21
N VAL A 50 7.12 6.06 -22.94
CA VAL A 50 8.52 6.01 -22.45
C VAL A 50 9.10 7.37 -22.07
N ASP A 51 8.61 8.47 -22.66
CA ASP A 51 9.09 9.82 -22.32
C ASP A 51 8.60 10.29 -20.94
N ILE A 52 7.46 9.77 -20.50
CA ILE A 52 6.84 10.11 -19.21
C ILE A 52 7.26 9.09 -18.14
N PHE A 53 7.50 7.84 -18.57
CA PHE A 53 7.90 6.72 -17.72
C PHE A 53 9.25 6.14 -18.20
N PRO A 54 10.34 6.94 -18.14
CA PRO A 54 11.65 6.52 -18.64
C PRO A 54 12.25 5.35 -17.86
N GLU A 55 11.80 5.11 -16.63
CA GLU A 55 12.22 4.01 -15.77
C GLU A 55 12.15 2.65 -16.48
N ILE A 56 11.12 2.43 -17.30
CA ILE A 56 10.96 1.20 -18.07
C ILE A 56 12.06 1.04 -19.12
N SER A 57 12.42 2.12 -19.82
CA SER A 57 13.49 2.06 -20.81
C SER A 57 14.87 1.87 -20.15
N PHE A 58 15.09 2.47 -18.98
CA PHE A 58 16.32 2.25 -18.22
C PHE A 58 16.43 0.81 -17.74
N PHE A 59 15.37 0.25 -17.16
CA PHE A 59 15.33 -1.15 -16.73
C PHE A 59 15.66 -2.13 -17.87
N ILE A 60 15.08 -1.93 -19.07
CA ILE A 60 15.42 -2.78 -20.23
C ILE A 60 16.90 -2.63 -20.63
N LYS A 61 17.45 -1.42 -20.61
CA LYS A 61 18.85 -1.18 -20.97
C LYS A 61 19.83 -1.77 -19.96
N GLU A 62 19.52 -1.67 -18.67
CA GLU A 62 20.30 -2.28 -17.59
C GLU A 62 20.30 -3.81 -17.69
N ASN A 63 19.22 -4.39 -18.20
CA ASN A 63 19.07 -5.83 -18.40
C ASN A 63 19.36 -6.30 -19.85
N ALA A 64 20.01 -5.48 -20.69
CA ALA A 64 20.17 -5.76 -22.11
C ALA A 64 20.93 -7.06 -22.40
N GLU A 65 21.97 -7.38 -21.62
CA GLU A 65 22.76 -8.61 -21.81
C GLU A 65 21.91 -9.87 -21.64
N MET A 66 21.05 -9.88 -20.61
CA MET A 66 20.12 -10.97 -20.33
C MET A 66 19.04 -11.11 -21.42
N LEU A 67 18.60 -10.00 -22.02
CA LEU A 67 17.54 -9.97 -23.01
C LEU A 67 18.02 -10.29 -24.44
N ALA A 68 19.33 -10.37 -24.69
CA ALA A 68 19.91 -10.47 -26.03
C ALA A 68 19.37 -11.65 -26.86
N ASP A 69 19.10 -12.79 -26.22
CA ASP A 69 18.58 -14.00 -26.86
C ASP A 69 17.05 -14.07 -26.92
N LEU A 70 16.36 -13.07 -26.39
CA LEU A 70 14.90 -12.97 -26.31
C LEU A 70 14.32 -11.96 -27.30
N VAL A 71 15.11 -10.94 -27.68
CA VAL A 71 14.69 -9.90 -28.62
C VAL A 71 14.60 -10.39 -30.08
N PRO A 72 13.75 -9.76 -30.91
CA PRO A 72 12.72 -8.81 -30.51
C PRO A 72 11.52 -9.51 -29.85
N PHE A 73 10.85 -8.81 -28.93
CA PHE A 73 9.66 -9.32 -28.25
C PHE A 73 8.63 -8.22 -28.00
N GLN A 74 7.37 -8.64 -27.82
CA GLN A 74 6.25 -7.76 -27.49
C GLN A 74 5.44 -8.33 -26.33
N LEU A 75 5.24 -7.51 -25.29
CA LEU A 75 4.42 -7.83 -24.13
C LEU A 75 3.15 -6.96 -24.12
N ASP A 76 2.03 -7.57 -23.77
CA ASP A 76 0.79 -6.87 -23.46
C ASP A 76 0.72 -6.67 -21.94
N CYS A 77 0.71 -5.41 -21.52
CA CYS A 77 0.92 -5.01 -20.13
C CYS A 77 -0.12 -3.98 -19.66
N GLU A 78 -0.25 -3.88 -18.35
CA GLU A 78 -0.85 -2.72 -17.69
C GLU A 78 0.28 -1.95 -17.02
N LEU A 79 0.49 -0.70 -17.42
CA LEU A 79 1.37 0.20 -16.67
C LEU A 79 0.60 0.69 -15.45
N VAL A 80 1.16 0.53 -14.25
CA VAL A 80 0.47 0.80 -12.99
C VAL A 80 1.37 1.49 -11.98
N TRP A 81 0.76 2.26 -11.08
CA TRP A 81 1.34 2.45 -9.75
C TRP A 81 0.82 1.32 -8.86
N LEU A 82 1.70 0.36 -8.54
CA LEU A 82 1.32 -0.85 -7.82
C LEU A 82 1.21 -0.54 -6.32
N SER A 83 0.01 -0.65 -5.75
CA SER A 83 -0.25 -0.34 -4.34
C SER A 83 -0.11 -1.56 -3.46
N SER A 84 -0.35 -2.75 -3.99
CA SER A 84 -0.15 -4.05 -3.35
C SER A 84 -0.06 -5.12 -4.43
N PRO A 85 0.28 -6.37 -4.09
CA PRO A 85 0.31 -7.46 -5.06
C PRO A 85 -1.00 -7.77 -5.80
N PHE A 86 -2.13 -7.19 -5.38
CA PHE A 86 -3.45 -7.43 -5.98
C PHE A 86 -4.20 -6.13 -6.32
N SER A 87 -3.59 -4.96 -6.13
CA SER A 87 -4.25 -3.66 -6.33
C SER A 87 -3.27 -2.60 -6.86
N SER A 88 -3.81 -1.64 -7.60
CA SER A 88 -3.08 -0.51 -8.17
C SER A 88 -3.85 0.79 -7.95
N ASP A 89 -3.14 1.92 -7.87
CA ASP A 89 -3.75 3.24 -7.71
C ASP A 89 -3.79 3.99 -9.04
N PHE A 90 -4.99 4.11 -9.61
CA PHE A 90 -5.20 4.82 -10.87
C PHE A 90 -4.95 6.34 -10.75
N SER A 91 -5.25 6.93 -9.59
CA SER A 91 -5.09 8.37 -9.40
C SER A 91 -3.62 8.76 -9.47
N GLU A 92 -2.74 7.93 -8.90
CA GLU A 92 -1.30 8.15 -8.92
C GLU A 92 -0.71 8.03 -10.33
N ILE A 93 -1.06 6.98 -11.08
CA ILE A 93 -0.59 6.87 -12.46
C ILE A 93 -1.19 7.97 -13.37
N GLN A 94 -2.41 8.43 -13.10
CA GLN A 94 -2.99 9.55 -13.82
C GLN A 94 -2.23 10.86 -13.52
N TRP A 95 -1.86 11.10 -12.26
CA TRP A 95 -0.99 12.21 -11.88
C TRP A 95 0.37 12.11 -12.57
N ARG A 96 1.02 10.94 -12.52
CA ARG A 96 2.31 10.67 -13.16
C ARG A 96 2.23 10.92 -14.67
N GLY A 97 1.16 10.48 -15.32
CA GLY A 97 0.86 10.69 -16.74
C GLY A 97 0.66 12.17 -17.15
N ARG A 98 0.40 13.07 -16.19
CA ARG A 98 0.27 14.52 -16.40
C ARG A 98 1.60 15.27 -16.24
N LEU A 99 2.65 14.64 -15.71
CA LEU A 99 3.95 15.28 -15.58
C LEU A 99 4.57 15.61 -16.94
N ARG A 100 5.28 16.74 -17.01
CA ARG A 100 5.94 17.24 -18.23
C ARG A 100 7.37 17.70 -17.99
N ALA A 101 7.67 18.25 -16.81
CA ALA A 101 9.00 18.74 -16.49
C ALA A 101 9.93 17.55 -16.19
N LYS A 102 11.08 17.49 -16.90
CA LYS A 102 12.05 16.39 -16.79
C LYS A 102 12.47 16.10 -15.34
N HIS A 103 12.83 17.14 -14.56
CA HIS A 103 13.25 16.95 -13.17
C HIS A 103 12.16 16.29 -12.30
N LYS A 104 10.87 16.60 -12.52
CA LYS A 104 9.76 15.97 -11.78
C LYS A 104 9.54 14.52 -12.20
N ILE A 105 9.79 14.22 -13.48
CA ILE A 105 9.72 12.87 -14.01
C ILE A 105 10.85 12.03 -13.41
N ASP A 106 12.07 12.56 -13.42
CA ASP A 106 13.26 11.89 -12.87
C ASP A 106 13.10 11.67 -11.35
N GLU A 107 12.59 12.66 -10.61
CA GLU A 107 12.29 12.55 -9.18
C GLU A 107 11.21 11.47 -8.89
N ALA A 108 10.09 11.51 -9.61
CA ALA A 108 9.00 10.56 -9.41
C ALA A 108 9.42 9.12 -9.78
N MET A 109 10.28 8.95 -10.78
CA MET A 109 10.88 7.66 -11.13
C MET A 109 11.68 7.06 -9.97
N LEU A 110 12.46 7.88 -9.25
CA LEU A 110 13.30 7.40 -8.16
C LEU A 110 12.49 7.13 -6.89
N LEU A 111 11.55 8.01 -6.56
CA LEU A 111 10.79 7.92 -5.33
C LEU A 111 9.62 6.94 -5.44
N SER A 112 8.94 6.90 -6.59
CA SER A 112 7.66 6.20 -6.74
C SER A 112 7.52 5.59 -8.14
N PRO A 113 8.41 4.63 -8.50
CA PRO A 113 8.47 4.07 -9.85
C PRO A 113 7.17 3.35 -10.23
N CYS A 114 6.71 3.58 -11.46
CA CYS A 114 5.61 2.81 -12.04
C CYS A 114 6.13 1.50 -12.63
N ARG A 115 5.27 0.47 -12.63
CA ARG A 115 5.62 -0.90 -13.05
C ARG A 115 4.77 -1.33 -14.23
N LEU A 116 5.34 -2.17 -15.09
CA LEU A 116 4.60 -2.91 -16.12
C LEU A 116 4.23 -4.28 -15.60
N ILE A 117 2.93 -4.52 -15.53
CA ILE A 117 2.38 -5.79 -15.12
C ILE A 117 1.94 -6.55 -16.37
N ALA A 118 2.75 -7.52 -16.79
CA ALA A 118 2.61 -8.27 -18.03
C ALA A 118 1.66 -9.46 -17.87
N PHE A 119 0.66 -9.58 -18.74
CA PHE A 119 -0.33 -10.66 -18.70
C PHE A 119 -0.49 -11.42 -20.02
N ASP A 120 0.16 -11.00 -21.11
CA ASP A 120 0.21 -11.74 -22.37
C ASP A 120 1.52 -11.50 -23.14
N LEU A 121 1.92 -12.47 -23.95
CA LEU A 121 3.07 -12.41 -24.85
C LEU A 121 2.56 -12.40 -26.29
N LEU A 122 2.95 -11.40 -27.08
CA LEU A 122 2.46 -11.21 -28.44
C LEU A 122 3.49 -11.62 -29.50
N GLU A 123 4.76 -11.42 -29.19
CA GLU A 123 5.91 -11.76 -30.05
C GLU A 123 7.11 -12.14 -29.18
N ILE A 124 7.91 -13.10 -29.62
CA ILE A 124 9.15 -13.51 -28.96
C ILE A 124 10.16 -13.99 -30.00
N LYS A 125 11.41 -13.55 -29.92
CA LYS A 125 12.48 -13.87 -30.90
C LYS A 125 12.04 -13.65 -32.35
N GLY A 126 11.33 -12.55 -32.61
CA GLY A 126 10.81 -12.19 -33.94
C GLY A 126 9.63 -13.03 -34.44
N LYS A 127 9.06 -13.91 -33.61
CA LYS A 127 7.93 -14.77 -33.99
C LYS A 127 6.65 -14.28 -33.32
N PRO A 128 5.62 -13.88 -34.09
CA PRO A 128 4.32 -13.55 -33.52
C PRO A 128 3.63 -14.81 -33.00
N VAL A 129 3.07 -14.74 -31.79
CA VAL A 129 2.40 -15.86 -31.11
C VAL A 129 0.92 -15.59 -30.82
N THR A 130 0.36 -14.48 -31.34
CA THR A 130 -1.04 -14.08 -31.12
C THR A 130 -2.07 -15.10 -31.62
N ALA A 131 -1.72 -15.90 -32.63
CA ALA A 131 -2.55 -16.97 -33.17
C ALA A 131 -2.57 -18.25 -32.29
N SER A 132 -1.62 -18.39 -31.35
CA SER A 132 -1.60 -19.49 -30.40
C SER A 132 -2.70 -19.33 -29.35
N THR A 133 -3.07 -20.43 -28.70
CA THR A 133 -4.04 -20.41 -27.59
C THR A 133 -3.51 -19.62 -26.41
N TYR A 134 -4.41 -19.13 -25.55
CA TYR A 134 -4.02 -18.39 -24.35
C TYR A 134 -3.12 -19.23 -23.44
N THR A 135 -3.40 -20.52 -23.26
CA THR A 135 -2.56 -21.42 -22.44
C THR A 135 -1.14 -21.51 -22.98
N GLU A 136 -0.96 -21.60 -24.30
CA GLU A 136 0.36 -21.63 -24.93
C GLU A 136 1.10 -20.30 -24.74
N ARG A 137 0.44 -19.16 -25.00
CA ARG A 137 1.04 -17.84 -24.81
C ARG A 137 1.39 -17.59 -23.35
N LYS A 138 0.54 -18.01 -22.41
CA LYS A 138 0.79 -17.88 -20.98
C LYS A 138 2.00 -18.71 -20.55
N LYS A 139 2.14 -19.94 -21.06
CA LYS A 139 3.32 -20.76 -20.81
C LYS A 139 4.59 -20.12 -21.36
N LEU A 140 4.55 -19.58 -22.57
CA LEU A 140 5.69 -18.85 -23.15
C LEU A 140 6.05 -17.61 -22.33
N LEU A 141 5.04 -16.85 -21.87
CA LEU A 141 5.25 -15.71 -20.97
C LEU A 141 5.87 -16.15 -19.65
N THR A 142 5.39 -17.21 -19.02
CA THR A 142 5.97 -17.74 -17.77
C THR A 142 7.43 -18.18 -17.98
N ASN A 143 7.73 -18.86 -19.09
CA ASN A 143 9.10 -19.24 -19.43
C ASN A 143 9.99 -18.01 -19.65
N PHE A 144 9.47 -16.95 -20.30
CA PHE A 144 10.19 -15.68 -20.46
C PHE A 144 10.62 -15.13 -19.10
N PHE A 145 9.71 -15.04 -18.13
CA PHE A 145 10.02 -14.55 -16.77
C PHE A 145 10.96 -15.48 -16.00
N GLN A 146 10.94 -16.79 -16.26
CA GLN A 146 11.92 -17.73 -15.71
C GLN A 146 13.31 -17.56 -16.31
N GLU A 147 13.41 -17.31 -17.62
CA GLU A 147 14.68 -17.08 -18.31
C GLU A 147 15.32 -15.73 -17.91
N THR A 148 14.51 -14.71 -17.58
CA THR A 148 15.00 -13.41 -17.11
C THR A 148 15.19 -13.32 -15.60
N ASP A 149 14.76 -14.32 -14.83
CA ASP A 149 14.71 -14.26 -13.35
C ASP A 149 13.97 -13.02 -12.81
N TRP A 150 13.05 -12.46 -13.60
CA TRP A 150 12.23 -11.31 -13.18
C TRP A 150 11.05 -11.80 -12.35
N ALA A 151 10.53 -10.91 -11.49
CA ALA A 151 9.42 -11.19 -10.58
C ALA A 151 8.23 -11.88 -11.27
N ALA A 152 8.03 -13.15 -10.90
CA ALA A 152 6.92 -13.98 -11.39
C ALA A 152 5.57 -13.66 -10.72
N PHE A 153 5.55 -12.66 -9.83
CA PHE A 153 4.38 -12.22 -9.09
C PHE A 153 4.48 -10.71 -8.80
N PRO A 154 3.38 -9.95 -8.84
CA PRO A 154 3.44 -8.51 -8.61
C PRO A 154 3.82 -8.16 -7.17
N ASP A 155 4.83 -7.32 -7.00
CA ASP A 155 5.30 -6.84 -5.70
C ASP A 155 5.75 -5.37 -5.80
N PRO A 156 5.12 -4.44 -5.07
CA PRO A 156 5.52 -3.03 -5.09
C PRO A 156 6.89 -2.76 -4.47
N LEU A 157 7.46 -3.70 -3.70
CA LEU A 157 8.79 -3.58 -3.10
C LEU A 157 9.89 -4.24 -3.92
N CYS A 158 9.54 -5.03 -4.93
CA CYS A 158 10.51 -5.64 -5.82
C CYS A 158 11.09 -4.57 -6.78
N ASP A 159 12.41 -4.62 -6.99
CA ASP A 159 13.14 -3.72 -7.88
C ASP A 159 12.83 -3.98 -9.36
N ASP A 160 12.35 -5.19 -9.71
CA ASP A 160 11.94 -5.50 -11.08
C ASP A 160 10.77 -4.62 -11.51
N LEU A 161 10.97 -3.81 -12.55
CA LEU A 161 9.93 -2.90 -13.04
C LEU A 161 8.95 -3.57 -14.01
N ILE A 162 9.28 -4.76 -14.51
CA ILE A 162 8.43 -5.58 -15.36
C ILE A 162 8.15 -6.87 -14.61
N GLN A 163 6.88 -7.13 -14.30
CA GLN A 163 6.47 -8.24 -13.42
C GLN A 163 5.33 -9.03 -14.06
N LEU A 164 5.26 -10.34 -13.77
CA LEU A 164 4.27 -11.25 -14.33
C LEU A 164 2.96 -11.21 -13.54
N VAL A 165 1.81 -11.15 -14.23
CA VAL A 165 0.53 -11.51 -13.61
C VAL A 165 0.43 -13.03 -13.49
N PRO A 166 0.30 -13.64 -12.30
CA PRO A 166 0.05 -15.07 -12.20
C PRO A 166 -1.36 -15.43 -12.70
N ALA A 167 -1.50 -16.65 -13.20
CA ALA A 167 -2.78 -17.22 -13.61
C ALA A 167 -3.21 -18.32 -12.63
N THR A 168 -4.51 -18.40 -12.33
CA THR A 168 -5.08 -19.44 -11.48
C THR A 168 -6.37 -20.02 -12.05
N LYS A 169 -6.70 -21.25 -11.64
CA LYS A 169 -7.98 -21.91 -11.92
C LYS A 169 -9.02 -21.66 -10.83
N ASP A 170 -8.63 -21.07 -9.71
CA ASP A 170 -9.52 -20.80 -8.57
C ASP A 170 -10.01 -19.35 -8.59
N PHE A 171 -11.23 -19.13 -9.09
CA PHE A 171 -11.85 -17.81 -9.11
C PHE A 171 -12.13 -17.29 -7.70
N SER A 172 -12.62 -18.15 -6.81
CA SER A 172 -13.08 -17.75 -5.48
C SER A 172 -11.91 -17.32 -4.61
N ALA A 173 -10.83 -18.10 -4.59
CA ALA A 173 -9.61 -17.73 -3.86
C ALA A 173 -9.00 -16.42 -4.38
N LEU A 174 -8.98 -16.20 -5.70
CA LEU A 174 -8.49 -14.95 -6.28
C LEU A 174 -9.37 -13.76 -5.92
N MET A 175 -10.70 -13.93 -5.98
CA MET A 175 -11.64 -12.87 -5.62
C MET A 175 -11.54 -12.51 -4.13
N GLU A 176 -11.31 -13.49 -3.26
CA GLU A 176 -11.07 -13.23 -1.85
C GLU A 176 -9.83 -12.35 -1.63
N GLN A 177 -8.72 -12.63 -2.32
CA GLN A 177 -7.52 -11.78 -2.28
C GLN A 177 -7.81 -10.37 -2.82
N ILE A 178 -8.54 -10.26 -3.93
CA ILE A 178 -8.91 -8.96 -4.50
C ILE A 178 -9.74 -8.15 -3.51
N ILE A 179 -10.71 -8.75 -2.81
CA ILE A 179 -11.47 -8.04 -1.78
C ILE A 179 -10.58 -7.68 -0.58
N LEU A 180 -9.71 -8.60 -0.15
CA LEU A 180 -8.79 -8.42 0.97
C LEU A 180 -7.84 -7.23 0.77
N TYR A 181 -7.32 -7.06 -0.45
CA TYR A 181 -6.38 -6.01 -0.84
C TYR A 181 -7.04 -4.80 -1.53
N ASP A 182 -8.37 -4.76 -1.63
CA ASP A 182 -9.12 -3.71 -2.34
C ASP A 182 -8.68 -3.53 -3.81
N GLY A 183 -8.50 -4.64 -4.51
CA GLY A 183 -8.19 -4.70 -5.94
C GLY A 183 -9.41 -4.45 -6.82
N GLU A 184 -9.17 -4.14 -8.09
CA GLU A 184 -10.22 -3.72 -9.04
C GLU A 184 -11.12 -4.88 -9.49
N GLY A 185 -10.59 -6.10 -9.63
CA GLY A 185 -11.35 -7.25 -10.10
C GLY A 185 -10.51 -8.36 -10.73
N ILE A 186 -11.17 -9.19 -11.52
CA ILE A 186 -10.61 -10.36 -12.20
C ILE A 186 -10.77 -10.20 -13.71
N VAL A 187 -9.76 -10.64 -14.45
CA VAL A 187 -9.86 -10.97 -15.86
C VAL A 187 -9.96 -12.49 -16.00
N ALA A 188 -10.97 -12.96 -16.73
CA ALA A 188 -11.16 -14.36 -17.06
C ALA A 188 -10.87 -14.59 -18.54
N LYS A 189 -9.99 -15.53 -18.85
CA LYS A 189 -9.58 -15.90 -20.22
C LYS A 189 -9.92 -17.37 -20.48
N GLN A 190 -10.50 -17.66 -21.65
CA GLN A 190 -10.68 -19.04 -22.08
C GLN A 190 -9.34 -19.62 -22.51
N ASP A 191 -9.05 -20.84 -22.08
CA ASP A 191 -7.78 -21.52 -22.33
C ASP A 191 -7.42 -21.61 -23.82
N ASN A 192 -8.41 -21.86 -24.66
CA ASN A 192 -8.27 -21.97 -26.12
C ASN A 192 -8.45 -20.63 -26.87
N GLY A 193 -8.61 -19.51 -26.16
CA GLY A 193 -8.80 -18.20 -26.79
C GLY A 193 -7.54 -17.67 -27.44
N THR A 194 -7.65 -17.18 -28.68
CA THR A 194 -6.56 -16.46 -29.37
C THR A 194 -6.55 -14.97 -28.99
N TRP A 195 -5.44 -14.29 -29.28
CA TRP A 195 -5.35 -12.83 -29.10
C TRP A 195 -5.80 -12.13 -30.38
N GLU A 196 -6.76 -11.21 -30.27
CA GLU A 196 -7.38 -10.51 -31.41
C GLU A 196 -7.22 -9.00 -31.32
N GLU A 197 -6.45 -8.43 -32.27
CA GLU A 197 -6.11 -7.01 -32.30
C GLU A 197 -7.36 -6.10 -32.30
N GLY A 198 -7.45 -5.21 -31.32
CA GLY A 198 -8.50 -4.18 -31.24
C GLY A 198 -9.93 -4.68 -31.03
N LYS A 199 -10.13 -5.98 -30.78
CA LYS A 199 -11.47 -6.57 -30.64
C LYS A 199 -11.87 -6.84 -29.19
N ARG A 200 -13.17 -6.93 -28.98
CA ARG A 200 -13.79 -7.51 -27.77
C ARG A 200 -14.29 -8.90 -28.12
N THR A 201 -13.98 -9.89 -27.28
CA THR A 201 -14.42 -11.28 -27.49
C THR A 201 -15.15 -11.80 -26.26
N ALA A 202 -15.88 -12.89 -26.43
CA ALA A 202 -16.44 -13.65 -25.31
C ALA A 202 -15.40 -14.52 -24.60
N SER A 203 -14.21 -14.70 -25.18
CA SER A 203 -13.10 -15.49 -24.61
C SER A 203 -12.25 -14.70 -23.61
N TRP A 204 -12.47 -13.39 -23.48
CA TRP A 204 -11.77 -12.52 -22.54
C TRP A 204 -12.79 -11.62 -21.83
N LEU A 205 -13.12 -11.98 -20.60
CA LEU A 205 -14.12 -11.31 -19.78
C LEU A 205 -13.45 -10.58 -18.62
N LYS A 206 -14.08 -9.51 -18.13
CA LYS A 206 -13.69 -8.85 -16.88
C LYS A 206 -14.86 -8.84 -15.90
N VAL A 207 -14.54 -9.15 -14.65
CA VAL A 207 -15.44 -9.12 -13.50
C VAL A 207 -14.87 -8.13 -12.52
N LYS A 208 -15.65 -7.14 -12.11
CA LYS A 208 -15.19 -6.07 -11.22
C LYS A 208 -15.59 -6.36 -9.78
N ASN A 209 -14.74 -5.96 -8.84
CA ASN A 209 -15.03 -5.93 -7.41
C ASN A 209 -15.86 -4.69 -7.09
N TRP A 210 -17.15 -4.75 -7.37
CA TRP A 210 -18.06 -3.62 -7.17
C TRP A 210 -18.33 -3.39 -5.70
N LYS A 211 -18.17 -2.14 -5.27
CA LYS A 211 -18.72 -1.60 -4.03
C LYS A 211 -20.08 -0.99 -4.33
N MET A 212 -20.91 -0.80 -3.30
CA MET A 212 -22.26 -0.28 -3.48
C MET A 212 -22.54 0.85 -2.50
N ALA A 213 -23.02 1.99 -3.00
CA ALA A 213 -23.48 3.10 -2.18
C ALA A 213 -24.99 3.30 -2.36
N ALA A 214 -25.69 3.51 -1.26
CA ALA A 214 -27.06 4.03 -1.27
C ALA A 214 -27.01 5.56 -1.35
N CYS A 215 -27.83 6.14 -2.23
CA CYS A 215 -27.87 7.57 -2.46
C CYS A 215 -29.24 7.99 -3.01
N PHE A 216 -29.46 9.29 -3.16
CA PHE A 216 -30.67 9.82 -3.79
C PHE A 216 -30.34 10.78 -4.93
N ILE A 217 -31.30 10.96 -5.85
CA ILE A 217 -31.15 11.91 -6.96
C ILE A 217 -31.42 13.33 -6.48
N THR A 218 -30.53 14.25 -6.83
CA THR A 218 -30.63 15.69 -6.53
C THR A 218 -30.95 16.53 -7.77
N ALA A 219 -30.47 16.09 -8.94
CA ALA A 219 -30.67 16.79 -10.20
C ALA A 219 -30.56 15.86 -11.43
N MET A 220 -31.03 16.34 -12.58
CA MET A 220 -30.78 15.72 -13.89
C MET A 220 -30.28 16.76 -14.89
N HIS A 221 -29.17 16.45 -15.54
CA HIS A 221 -28.59 17.28 -16.59
C HIS A 221 -29.44 17.21 -17.88
N LYS A 222 -29.82 18.37 -18.42
CA LYS A 222 -30.76 18.54 -19.54
C LYS A 222 -30.26 17.93 -20.85
N GLU A 223 -28.99 18.12 -21.20
CA GLU A 223 -28.45 17.65 -22.48
C GLU A 223 -28.00 16.19 -22.45
N ASN A 224 -27.15 15.81 -21.49
CA ASN A 224 -26.52 14.50 -21.48
C ASN A 224 -27.34 13.44 -20.70
N GLY A 225 -28.37 13.83 -19.93
CA GLY A 225 -29.26 12.94 -19.20
C GLY A 225 -28.62 12.19 -18.03
N TYR A 226 -27.55 12.75 -17.45
CA TYR A 226 -26.97 12.24 -16.20
C TYR A 226 -27.78 12.71 -14.98
N PHE A 227 -27.90 11.85 -13.99
CA PHE A 227 -28.55 12.14 -12.70
C PHE A 227 -27.47 12.41 -11.65
N SER A 228 -27.51 13.57 -11.00
CA SER A 228 -26.64 13.90 -9.87
C SER A 228 -27.10 13.17 -8.62
N LEU A 229 -26.14 12.74 -7.80
CA LEU A 229 -26.33 11.86 -6.65
C LEU A 229 -25.89 12.55 -5.37
N GLY A 230 -26.75 12.53 -4.36
CA GLY A 230 -26.49 13.09 -3.04
C GLY A 230 -26.62 12.09 -1.90
N VAL A 231 -25.97 12.42 -0.78
CA VAL A 231 -26.15 11.82 0.55
C VAL A 231 -26.27 12.93 1.59
N PHE A 232 -26.85 12.66 2.75
CA PHE A 232 -26.94 13.64 3.84
C PHE A 232 -25.73 13.60 4.77
N LYS A 233 -25.16 14.77 5.09
CA LYS A 233 -24.18 14.97 6.16
C LYS A 233 -24.67 16.10 7.05
N ASP A 234 -24.93 15.84 8.33
CA ASP A 234 -25.41 16.84 9.29
C ASP A 234 -26.63 17.65 8.81
N GLY A 235 -27.51 17.03 8.00
CA GLY A 235 -28.70 17.67 7.41
C GLY A 235 -28.45 18.41 6.08
N GLU A 236 -27.20 18.52 5.64
CA GLU A 236 -26.83 19.09 4.34
C GLU A 236 -26.66 18.00 3.28
N ILE A 237 -26.94 18.32 2.01
CA ILE A 237 -26.74 17.40 0.89
C ILE A 237 -25.29 17.53 0.41
N ILE A 238 -24.58 16.41 0.42
CA ILE A 238 -23.26 16.27 -0.19
C ILE A 238 -23.40 15.54 -1.52
N GLU A 239 -23.01 16.20 -2.60
CA GLU A 239 -22.94 15.59 -3.93
C GLU A 239 -21.77 14.60 -4.01
N ILE A 240 -22.08 13.36 -4.42
CA ILE A 240 -21.13 12.25 -4.48
C ILE A 240 -20.88 11.75 -5.92
N GLY A 241 -21.46 12.39 -6.93
CA GLY A 241 -21.18 12.10 -8.33
C GLY A 241 -22.44 12.03 -9.19
N GLN A 242 -22.33 11.44 -10.37
CA GLN A 242 -23.43 11.38 -11.33
C GLN A 242 -23.55 10.02 -12.01
N VAL A 243 -24.77 9.53 -12.21
CA VAL A 243 -25.04 8.24 -12.86
C VAL A 243 -25.92 8.40 -14.09
N LYS A 244 -25.63 7.56 -15.08
CA LYS A 244 -26.44 7.36 -16.30
C LYS A 244 -26.33 5.93 -16.79
N ASN A 245 -25.13 5.36 -16.65
CA ASN A 245 -24.82 4.00 -17.02
C ASN A 245 -25.51 3.00 -16.08
N GLY A 246 -25.88 1.83 -16.61
CA GLY A 246 -26.59 0.79 -15.86
C GLY A 246 -28.11 0.91 -15.88
N ILE A 247 -28.67 2.12 -16.08
CA ILE A 247 -30.13 2.32 -16.13
C ILE A 247 -30.67 1.80 -17.48
N PRO A 248 -31.64 0.86 -17.49
CA PRO A 248 -32.29 0.41 -18.71
C PRO A 248 -32.92 1.57 -19.50
N PRO A 249 -32.90 1.56 -20.84
CA PRO A 249 -33.37 2.71 -21.62
C PRO A 249 -34.80 3.16 -21.32
N HIS A 250 -35.69 2.22 -21.02
CA HIS A 250 -37.09 2.51 -20.70
C HIS A 250 -37.21 3.16 -19.31
N GLU A 251 -36.57 2.60 -18.28
CA GLU A 251 -36.51 3.17 -16.93
C GLU A 251 -35.89 4.56 -16.95
N ARG A 252 -34.84 4.78 -17.76
CA ARG A 252 -34.20 6.08 -17.90
C ARG A 252 -35.15 7.15 -18.42
N SER A 253 -35.98 6.81 -19.42
CA SER A 253 -36.97 7.74 -19.96
C SER A 253 -38.06 8.07 -18.94
N THR A 254 -38.53 7.06 -18.20
CA THR A 254 -39.51 7.22 -17.12
C THR A 254 -38.94 8.09 -16.02
N LEU A 255 -37.75 7.78 -15.53
CA LEU A 255 -37.05 8.53 -14.50
C LEU A 255 -36.84 9.98 -14.91
N ALA A 256 -36.40 10.24 -16.14
CA ALA A 256 -36.27 11.59 -16.67
C ALA A 256 -37.60 12.34 -16.76
N GLY A 257 -38.73 11.64 -16.97
CA GLY A 257 -40.07 12.21 -16.87
C GLY A 257 -40.41 12.62 -15.44
N VAL A 258 -40.25 11.70 -14.49
CA VAL A 258 -40.51 11.93 -13.06
C VAL A 258 -39.69 13.12 -12.53
N VAL A 259 -38.40 13.18 -12.86
CA VAL A 259 -37.52 14.28 -12.42
C VAL A 259 -37.98 15.63 -12.98
N ARG A 260 -38.43 15.69 -14.24
CA ARG A 260 -38.94 16.92 -14.85
C ARG A 260 -40.27 17.36 -14.26
N GLU A 261 -41.16 16.43 -13.96
CA GLU A 261 -42.49 16.74 -13.40
C GLU A 261 -42.43 17.17 -11.93
N ASN A 262 -41.43 16.69 -11.18
CA ASN A 262 -41.26 16.97 -9.76
C ASN A 262 -40.12 17.97 -9.46
N SER A 263 -39.60 18.66 -10.48
CA SER A 263 -38.54 19.65 -10.28
C SER A 263 -39.05 20.88 -9.54
N TYR A 264 -38.37 21.28 -8.46
CA TYR A 264 -38.70 22.51 -7.73
C TYR A 264 -38.01 23.74 -8.33
N SER A 265 -36.91 23.54 -9.05
CA SER A 265 -36.19 24.59 -9.77
C SER A 265 -35.42 24.01 -10.97
N GLU A 266 -34.99 24.90 -11.86
CA GLU A 266 -34.13 24.55 -12.99
C GLU A 266 -33.21 25.70 -13.38
N ASP A 267 -32.07 25.39 -13.98
CA ASP A 267 -31.18 26.38 -14.60
C ASP A 267 -30.94 26.02 -16.09
N SER A 268 -29.91 26.59 -16.72
CA SER A 268 -29.58 26.30 -18.12
C SER A 268 -29.16 24.84 -18.35
N MET A 269 -28.64 24.15 -17.33
CA MET A 269 -28.00 22.84 -17.44
C MET A 269 -28.76 21.72 -16.72
N TYR A 270 -29.53 22.00 -15.66
CA TYR A 270 -30.10 21.01 -14.76
C TYR A 270 -31.57 21.25 -14.41
N HIS A 271 -32.29 20.15 -14.20
CA HIS A 271 -33.54 20.11 -13.43
C HIS A 271 -33.22 19.65 -12.01
N TYR A 272 -33.63 20.41 -10.99
CA TYR A 272 -33.38 20.07 -9.58
C TYR A 272 -34.64 19.54 -8.91
N ILE A 273 -34.50 18.45 -8.17
CA ILE A 273 -35.60 17.81 -7.42
C ILE A 273 -35.27 17.73 -5.93
N HIS A 274 -36.32 17.66 -5.11
CA HIS A 274 -36.12 17.32 -3.70
C HIS A 274 -35.69 15.85 -3.58
N PRO A 275 -34.82 15.50 -2.61
CA PRO A 275 -34.48 14.12 -2.31
C PRO A 275 -35.74 13.28 -2.13
N SER A 276 -35.98 12.36 -3.04
CA SER A 276 -37.22 11.56 -3.09
C SER A 276 -37.04 10.22 -3.80
N ILE A 277 -36.03 10.09 -4.66
CA ILE A 277 -35.74 8.89 -5.41
C ILE A 277 -34.41 8.32 -4.93
N CYS A 278 -34.48 7.27 -4.12
CA CYS A 278 -33.32 6.54 -3.60
C CYS A 278 -32.92 5.40 -4.54
N LEU A 279 -31.61 5.20 -4.71
CA LEU A 279 -31.04 4.16 -5.55
C LEU A 279 -29.71 3.68 -5.00
N ALA A 280 -29.34 2.46 -5.38
CA ALA A 280 -28.02 1.91 -5.17
C ALA A 280 -27.19 2.07 -6.44
N VAL A 281 -25.96 2.56 -6.29
CA VAL A 281 -24.95 2.58 -7.36
C VAL A 281 -23.80 1.67 -7.04
N ASN A 282 -23.36 0.90 -8.03
CA ASN A 282 -22.07 0.22 -8.02
C ASN A 282 -20.96 1.21 -8.36
N PHE A 283 -19.84 1.11 -7.65
CA PHE A 283 -18.64 1.91 -7.90
C PHE A 283 -17.37 1.13 -7.55
N LEU A 284 -16.21 1.62 -8.00
CA LEU A 284 -14.91 1.00 -7.68
C LEU A 284 -14.16 1.77 -6.59
N HIS A 285 -14.04 3.08 -6.79
CA HIS A 285 -13.28 3.98 -5.93
C HIS A 285 -14.01 5.30 -5.78
N VAL A 286 -13.64 6.04 -4.73
CA VAL A 286 -14.05 7.43 -4.52
C VAL A 286 -12.80 8.30 -4.66
N TYR A 287 -12.92 9.37 -5.43
CA TYR A 287 -11.87 10.36 -5.65
C TYR A 287 -12.12 11.62 -4.86
N ASP A 288 -11.02 12.27 -4.44
CA ASP A 288 -11.03 13.52 -3.68
C ASP A 288 -11.97 13.50 -2.46
N GLY A 289 -12.16 12.31 -1.87
CA GLY A 289 -12.96 12.08 -0.68
C GLY A 289 -14.47 11.98 -0.89
N GLN A 290 -15.01 12.34 -2.06
CA GLN A 290 -16.47 12.34 -2.26
C GLN A 290 -16.97 11.93 -3.66
N GLU A 291 -16.15 12.01 -4.72
CA GLU A 291 -16.64 11.75 -6.09
C GLU A 291 -16.53 10.27 -6.48
N LEU A 292 -17.66 9.65 -6.78
CA LEU A 292 -17.74 8.27 -7.26
C LEU A 292 -17.07 8.10 -8.63
N ARG A 293 -16.17 7.12 -8.75
CA ARG A 293 -15.56 6.73 -10.03
C ARG A 293 -16.36 5.61 -10.71
N GLU A 294 -16.71 5.86 -11.98
CA GLU A 294 -17.51 4.97 -12.82
C GLU A 294 -18.80 4.45 -12.15
N PRO A 295 -19.63 5.32 -11.56
CA PRO A 295 -20.88 4.89 -10.94
C PRO A 295 -21.79 4.23 -11.99
N GLN A 296 -22.35 3.08 -11.61
CA GLN A 296 -23.32 2.34 -12.42
C GLN A 296 -24.56 2.08 -11.59
N PHE A 297 -25.72 2.42 -12.13
CA PHE A 297 -26.98 2.09 -11.50
C PHE A 297 -27.08 0.58 -11.27
N LYS A 298 -27.45 0.20 -10.03
CA LYS A 298 -27.71 -1.19 -9.66
C LYS A 298 -29.22 -1.45 -9.57
N GLU A 299 -29.89 -0.71 -8.70
CA GLU A 299 -31.32 -0.88 -8.42
C GLU A 299 -31.91 0.36 -7.75
N PHE A 300 -33.23 0.51 -7.81
CA PHE A 300 -33.95 1.50 -7.01
C PHE A 300 -34.18 0.95 -5.60
N LEU A 301 -34.03 1.82 -4.60
CA LEU A 301 -34.23 1.48 -3.20
C LEU A 301 -35.60 1.97 -2.73
N MET A 302 -36.65 1.20 -3.05
CA MET A 302 -38.04 1.62 -2.86
C MET A 302 -38.44 1.81 -1.38
N ASP A 303 -37.76 1.09 -0.48
CA ASP A 303 -38.01 1.13 0.97
C ASP A 303 -37.03 2.03 1.75
N THR A 304 -36.07 2.65 1.05
CA THR A 304 -35.05 3.52 1.66
C THR A 304 -35.48 4.97 1.55
N ARG A 305 -35.49 5.69 2.66
CA ARG A 305 -35.77 7.13 2.65
C ARG A 305 -34.49 7.91 2.43
N PRO A 306 -34.54 9.12 1.85
CA PRO A 306 -33.35 9.94 1.63
C PRO A 306 -32.52 10.17 2.89
N GLU A 307 -33.16 10.32 4.06
CA GLU A 307 -32.48 10.53 5.35
C GLU A 307 -31.67 9.32 5.81
N ASP A 308 -31.97 8.14 5.27
CA ASP A 308 -31.22 6.91 5.54
C ASP A 308 -29.93 6.84 4.69
N CYS A 309 -29.83 7.62 3.59
CA CYS A 309 -28.64 7.72 2.75
C CYS A 309 -27.65 8.74 3.34
N THR A 310 -26.88 8.35 4.36
CA THR A 310 -25.97 9.25 5.08
C THR A 310 -24.53 9.24 4.57
N TRP A 311 -23.79 10.31 4.84
CA TRP A 311 -22.37 10.45 4.56
C TRP A 311 -21.54 9.36 5.24
N GLU A 312 -21.89 8.97 6.46
CA GLU A 312 -21.20 7.91 7.21
C GLU A 312 -21.39 6.54 6.55
N GLN A 313 -22.61 6.25 6.08
CA GLN A 313 -22.87 5.04 5.30
C GLN A 313 -22.11 5.05 3.98
N PHE A 314 -22.10 6.19 3.28
CA PHE A 314 -21.31 6.37 2.07
C PHE A 314 -19.82 6.12 2.32
N CYS A 315 -19.23 6.75 3.34
CA CYS A 315 -17.84 6.52 3.73
C CYS A 315 -17.56 5.05 4.05
N THR A 316 -18.44 4.41 4.83
CA THR A 316 -18.31 3.00 5.19
C THR A 316 -18.40 2.09 3.96
N SER A 317 -19.25 2.43 2.99
CA SER A 317 -19.46 1.65 1.77
C SER A 317 -18.22 1.58 0.87
N GLN A 318 -17.26 2.49 1.06
CA GLN A 318 -15.99 2.49 0.35
C GLN A 318 -15.07 1.35 0.79
N TYR A 319 -15.36 0.70 1.91
CA TYR A 319 -14.52 -0.34 2.49
C TYR A 319 -15.22 -1.70 2.44
N THR A 320 -14.70 -2.59 1.59
CA THR A 320 -15.11 -3.99 1.54
C THR A 320 -14.06 -4.87 2.18
N PHE A 321 -14.50 -5.92 2.87
CA PHE A 321 -13.65 -6.92 3.51
C PHE A 321 -14.17 -8.32 3.17
N PRO A 322 -13.29 -9.32 3.02
CA PRO A 322 -13.73 -10.68 2.77
C PRO A 322 -14.46 -11.23 3.99
N GLU A 323 -15.32 -12.24 3.77
CA GLU A 323 -16.07 -12.89 4.87
C GLU A 323 -15.16 -13.47 5.95
N SER A 324 -13.94 -13.86 5.56
CA SER A 324 -12.92 -14.40 6.46
C SER A 324 -12.41 -13.40 7.49
N VAL A 325 -12.65 -12.09 7.30
CA VAL A 325 -12.37 -11.03 8.27
C VAL A 325 -13.63 -10.21 8.55
N LYS A 326 -14.53 -10.76 9.36
CA LYS A 326 -15.77 -10.07 9.75
C LYS A 326 -15.51 -8.86 10.63
N ILE A 327 -15.74 -7.67 10.08
CA ILE A 327 -15.58 -6.40 10.81
C ILE A 327 -16.75 -6.16 11.76
N THR A 328 -16.45 -5.71 12.98
CA THR A 328 -17.43 -5.37 14.02
C THR A 328 -17.33 -3.90 14.39
N SER A 329 -18.43 -3.24 14.71
CA SER A 329 -18.45 -1.81 15.13
C SER A 329 -17.58 -0.89 14.26
N PRO A 330 -17.79 -0.86 12.92
CA PRO A 330 -16.93 -0.13 11.99
C PRO A 330 -16.86 1.38 12.27
N ASP A 331 -17.94 1.94 12.79
CA ASP A 331 -18.14 3.34 13.20
C ASP A 331 -17.48 3.71 14.53
N LYS A 332 -16.91 2.73 15.25
CA LYS A 332 -16.33 2.96 16.57
C LYS A 332 -15.21 4.01 16.52
N PRO A 333 -15.30 5.11 17.31
CA PRO A 333 -14.24 6.09 17.42
C PRO A 333 -12.96 5.46 17.99
N ILE A 334 -11.82 5.71 17.34
CA ILE A 334 -10.49 5.33 17.86
C ILE A 334 -9.72 6.57 18.29
N TRP A 335 -9.57 7.56 17.42
CA TRP A 335 -8.89 8.82 17.75
C TRP A 335 -9.81 10.02 17.52
N ARG A 336 -9.57 11.10 18.27
CA ARG A 336 -10.08 12.42 17.96
C ARG A 336 -8.88 13.31 17.60
N ILE A 337 -8.74 13.62 16.31
CA ILE A 337 -7.59 14.34 15.76
C ILE A 337 -8.10 15.73 15.36
N GLY A 338 -7.86 16.71 16.23
CA GLY A 338 -8.52 18.02 16.10
C GLY A 338 -10.05 17.89 16.19
N PRO A 339 -10.83 18.43 15.23
CA PRO A 339 -12.30 18.30 15.23
C PRO A 339 -12.80 16.95 14.70
N GLU A 340 -11.95 16.17 14.01
CA GLU A 340 -12.34 14.96 13.32
C GLU A 340 -12.25 13.72 14.22
N ILE A 341 -13.10 12.74 13.93
CA ILE A 341 -13.08 11.43 14.58
C ILE A 341 -12.55 10.43 13.56
N PHE A 342 -11.46 9.75 13.92
CA PHE A 342 -10.94 8.63 13.15
C PHE A 342 -11.51 7.33 13.71
N THR A 343 -12.24 6.62 12.86
CA THR A 343 -13.04 5.44 13.20
C THR A 343 -12.26 4.13 12.97
N LYS A 344 -12.86 3.03 13.42
CA LYS A 344 -12.30 1.69 13.24
C LYS A 344 -12.19 1.28 11.78
N ILE A 345 -13.17 1.60 10.94
CA ILE A 345 -13.12 1.24 9.53
C ILE A 345 -11.99 1.97 8.80
N GLU A 346 -11.76 3.23 9.14
CA GLU A 346 -10.63 4.01 8.62
C GLU A 346 -9.29 3.47 9.11
N TYR A 347 -9.21 2.97 10.34
CA TYR A 347 -8.01 2.31 10.84
C TYR A 347 -7.70 1.01 10.09
N LEU A 348 -8.70 0.19 9.82
CA LEU A 348 -8.52 -1.02 9.02
C LEU A 348 -8.09 -0.69 7.59
N HIS A 349 -8.63 0.39 7.03
CA HIS A 349 -8.19 0.88 5.72
C HIS A 349 -6.76 1.40 5.75
N TYR A 350 -6.36 2.15 6.79
CA TYR A 350 -4.99 2.55 7.02
C TYR A 350 -4.07 1.32 6.98
N LEU A 351 -4.38 0.28 7.77
CA LEU A 351 -3.59 -0.97 7.80
C LEU A 351 -3.48 -1.61 6.42
N ARG A 352 -4.57 -1.64 5.65
CA ARG A 352 -4.57 -2.16 4.28
C ARG A 352 -3.63 -1.36 3.38
N GLN A 353 -3.73 -0.03 3.41
CA GLN A 353 -2.93 0.87 2.58
C GLN A 353 -1.44 0.75 2.86
N ILE A 354 -1.05 0.65 4.13
CA ILE A 354 0.37 0.60 4.53
C ILE A 354 0.94 -0.82 4.57
N SER A 355 0.10 -1.86 4.44
CA SER A 355 0.51 -3.25 4.56
C SER A 355 1.71 -3.70 3.71
N PRO A 356 1.91 -3.25 2.45
CA PRO A 356 3.06 -3.71 1.67
C PRO A 356 4.37 -3.30 2.32
N TRP A 357 4.42 -2.14 2.97
CA TRP A 357 5.59 -1.63 3.67
C TRP A 357 5.63 -2.06 5.14
N PHE A 358 4.48 -2.34 5.75
CA PHE A 358 4.40 -2.70 7.17
C PHE A 358 4.67 -4.18 7.43
N LEU A 359 4.05 -5.07 6.66
CA LEU A 359 4.18 -6.52 6.86
C LEU A 359 5.62 -7.03 6.82
N PRO A 360 6.51 -6.58 5.92
CA PRO A 360 7.92 -7.02 5.92
C PRO A 360 8.64 -6.74 7.26
N ASN A 361 8.22 -5.69 7.97
CA ASN A 361 8.79 -5.32 9.28
C ASN A 361 8.24 -6.16 10.43
N LEU A 362 7.12 -6.86 10.22
CA LEU A 362 6.46 -7.74 11.20
C LEU A 362 6.74 -9.23 10.92
N GLU A 363 7.11 -9.55 9.68
CA GLU A 363 7.15 -10.89 9.15
C GLU A 363 8.06 -11.81 9.97
N ASN A 364 7.46 -12.92 10.43
CA ASN A 364 8.06 -13.94 11.26
C ASN A 364 8.68 -13.40 12.55
N ARG A 365 8.19 -12.28 13.10
CA ARG A 365 8.62 -11.76 14.41
C ARG A 365 7.55 -12.02 15.47
N MET A 366 8.00 -12.31 16.69
CA MET A 366 7.14 -12.57 17.85
C MET A 366 6.53 -11.25 18.34
N ALA A 367 5.36 -10.89 17.82
CA ALA A 367 4.76 -9.58 18.06
C ALA A 367 4.24 -9.43 19.51
N THR A 368 4.55 -8.30 20.13
CA THR A 368 3.86 -7.79 21.31
C THR A 368 2.92 -6.67 20.88
N LEU A 369 1.63 -6.86 21.10
CA LEU A 369 0.61 -5.93 20.67
C LEU A 369 0.14 -5.07 21.84
N ILE A 370 -0.13 -3.79 21.59
CA ILE A 370 -0.86 -2.94 22.54
C ILE A 370 -2.25 -2.67 21.97
N ARG A 371 -3.25 -3.12 22.72
CA ARG A 371 -4.66 -3.01 22.35
C ARG A 371 -5.33 -1.88 23.10
N TYR A 372 -6.24 -1.19 22.39
CA TYR A 372 -7.02 -0.07 22.88
C TYR A 372 -8.52 -0.37 22.66
N PRO A 373 -9.13 -1.27 23.45
CA PRO A 373 -10.49 -1.75 23.20
C PRO A 373 -11.55 -0.65 23.17
N HIS A 374 -11.30 0.52 23.76
CA HIS A 374 -12.22 1.66 23.80
C HIS A 374 -11.65 2.91 23.09
N GLY A 375 -10.66 2.72 22.20
CA GLY A 375 -10.02 3.82 21.47
C GLY A 375 -8.78 4.37 22.17
N ALA A 376 -8.02 5.20 21.45
CA ALA A 376 -6.85 5.89 21.98
C ALA A 376 -7.25 6.87 23.11
N GLY A 377 -6.35 7.06 24.08
CA GLY A 377 -6.64 7.84 25.30
C GLY A 377 -7.45 7.09 26.37
N SER A 378 -7.96 5.90 26.06
CA SER A 378 -8.62 5.00 27.01
C SER A 378 -7.65 3.97 27.62
N GLU A 379 -8.17 3.05 28.45
CA GLU A 379 -7.40 1.92 28.96
C GLU A 379 -6.80 1.07 27.82
N ARG A 380 -5.58 0.58 28.06
CA ARG A 380 -4.82 -0.24 27.12
C ARG A 380 -4.22 -1.45 27.82
N PHE A 381 -3.98 -2.51 27.07
CA PHE A 381 -3.29 -3.68 27.59
C PHE A 381 -2.31 -4.27 26.58
N TYR A 382 -1.32 -5.00 27.10
CA TYR A 382 -0.30 -5.69 26.33
C TYR A 382 -0.74 -7.13 26.08
N GLN A 383 -0.65 -7.56 24.83
CA GLN A 383 -0.93 -8.93 24.42
C GLN A 383 0.31 -9.52 23.77
N LYS A 384 0.80 -10.62 24.34
CA LYS A 384 1.88 -11.44 23.78
C LYS A 384 1.35 -12.79 23.31
N ASN A 385 0.57 -13.44 24.17
CA ASN A 385 -0.02 -14.74 23.87
C ASN A 385 -1.17 -14.61 22.86
N VAL A 386 -1.29 -15.61 22.00
CA VAL A 386 -2.47 -15.83 21.18
C VAL A 386 -3.69 -16.05 22.10
N PRO A 387 -4.85 -15.47 21.78
CA PRO A 387 -6.07 -15.74 22.52
C PRO A 387 -6.70 -17.06 22.07
N GLU A 388 -7.45 -17.73 22.95
CA GLU A 388 -8.13 -19.00 22.64
C GLU A 388 -9.11 -18.92 21.46
N TYR A 389 -9.64 -17.72 21.17
CA TYR A 389 -10.57 -17.49 20.06
C TYR A 389 -9.87 -17.15 18.74
N ALA A 390 -8.54 -17.25 18.65
CA ALA A 390 -7.82 -16.99 17.42
C ALA A 390 -8.27 -17.95 16.30
N PRO A 391 -8.56 -17.43 15.08
CA PRO A 391 -8.87 -18.27 13.93
C PRO A 391 -7.71 -19.20 13.53
N ASP A 392 -8.02 -20.33 12.88
CA ASP A 392 -7.04 -21.35 12.46
C ASP A 392 -5.98 -20.83 11.48
N PHE A 393 -6.24 -19.73 10.77
CA PHE A 393 -5.25 -19.14 9.85
C PHE A 393 -4.14 -18.36 10.58
N ILE A 394 -4.31 -18.07 11.87
CA ILE A 394 -3.31 -17.32 12.65
C ILE A 394 -2.10 -18.21 12.89
N LYS A 395 -0.98 -17.85 12.27
CA LYS A 395 0.31 -18.52 12.50
C LYS A 395 0.89 -18.08 13.84
N THR A 396 1.43 -19.03 14.58
CA THR A 396 2.00 -18.80 15.90
C THR A 396 3.42 -19.37 16.03
N TYR A 397 4.14 -18.93 17.06
CA TYR A 397 5.42 -19.49 17.48
C TYR A 397 5.50 -19.55 19.00
N VAL A 398 5.89 -20.69 19.56
CA VAL A 398 6.00 -20.89 21.01
C VAL A 398 7.42 -20.60 21.47
N GLU A 399 7.57 -19.68 22.41
CA GLU A 399 8.82 -19.35 23.07
C GLU A 399 8.60 -19.12 24.57
N HIS A 400 9.34 -19.84 25.42
CA HIS A 400 9.26 -19.74 26.89
C HIS A 400 7.82 -19.79 27.43
N ASP A 401 7.04 -20.79 26.99
CA ASP A 401 5.63 -21.01 27.34
C ASP A 401 4.65 -19.91 26.89
N ILE A 402 5.09 -18.99 26.02
CA ILE A 402 4.23 -18.00 25.38
C ILE A 402 4.08 -18.36 23.91
N GLU A 403 2.84 -18.50 23.45
CA GLU A 403 2.51 -18.70 22.05
C GLU A 403 2.26 -17.35 21.38
N TYR A 404 3.28 -16.83 20.70
CA TYR A 404 3.25 -15.53 20.02
C TYR A 404 2.53 -15.61 18.69
N ILE A 405 1.83 -14.54 18.33
CA ILE A 405 1.23 -14.36 17.00
C ILE A 405 2.31 -13.89 16.02
N LEU A 406 2.38 -14.52 14.85
CA LEU A 406 3.22 -14.10 13.72
C LEU A 406 2.36 -13.32 12.71
N VAL A 407 2.61 -12.02 12.59
CA VAL A 407 1.83 -11.14 11.70
C VAL A 407 2.44 -11.17 10.30
N ASN A 408 2.16 -12.25 9.56
CA ASN A 408 2.81 -12.55 8.28
C ASN A 408 2.00 -12.12 7.05
N ASP A 409 0.72 -11.84 7.22
CA ASP A 409 -0.20 -11.57 6.11
C ASP A 409 -1.26 -10.54 6.46
N MET A 410 -1.91 -10.01 5.41
CA MET A 410 -2.97 -9.02 5.53
C MET A 410 -4.14 -9.50 6.38
N GLN A 411 -4.50 -10.79 6.27
CA GLN A 411 -5.65 -11.35 6.99
C GLN A 411 -5.43 -11.30 8.51
N THR A 412 -4.25 -11.72 8.95
CA THR A 412 -3.80 -11.62 10.34
C THR A 412 -3.73 -10.17 10.81
N LEU A 413 -3.16 -9.28 9.99
CA LEU A 413 -3.04 -7.85 10.30
C LEU A 413 -4.41 -7.21 10.53
N LEU A 414 -5.38 -7.45 9.64
CA LEU A 414 -6.73 -6.90 9.76
C LEU A 414 -7.53 -7.54 10.90
N TRP A 415 -7.33 -8.83 11.18
CA TRP A 415 -7.95 -9.49 12.35
C TRP A 415 -7.48 -8.86 13.67
N LEU A 416 -6.19 -8.54 13.78
CA LEU A 416 -5.62 -7.81 14.92
C LEU A 416 -6.11 -6.36 14.97
N GLY A 417 -6.16 -5.68 13.83
CA GLY A 417 -6.71 -4.33 13.72
C GLY A 417 -8.18 -4.27 14.14
N ASN A 418 -8.98 -5.28 13.80
CA ASN A 418 -10.39 -5.41 14.16
C ASN A 418 -10.57 -5.54 15.68
N GLN A 419 -9.53 -6.01 16.37
CA GLN A 419 -9.44 -6.12 17.82
C GLN A 419 -8.84 -4.87 18.50
N LEU A 420 -8.60 -3.81 17.73
CA LEU A 420 -7.96 -2.57 18.14
C LEU A 420 -6.56 -2.78 18.71
N ALA A 421 -5.80 -3.74 18.17
CA ALA A 421 -4.35 -3.71 18.28
C ALA A 421 -3.85 -2.52 17.47
N ILE A 422 -3.32 -1.50 18.15
CA ILE A 422 -2.87 -0.24 17.53
C ILE A 422 -1.35 -0.20 17.43
N GLU A 423 -0.64 -0.66 18.48
CA GLU A 423 0.83 -0.65 18.49
C GLU A 423 1.37 -2.06 18.32
N PHE A 424 2.22 -2.25 17.32
CA PHE A 424 2.88 -3.51 17.00
C PHE A 424 4.35 -3.37 17.36
N HIS A 425 4.76 -4.04 18.42
CA HIS A 425 6.15 -4.06 18.89
C HIS A 425 6.77 -5.41 18.55
N VAL A 426 7.97 -5.40 17.97
CA VAL A 426 8.65 -6.62 17.52
C VAL A 426 10.07 -6.71 18.08
N PRO A 427 10.59 -7.93 18.30
CA PRO A 427 12.00 -8.13 18.61
C PRO A 427 12.89 -7.86 17.39
N PHE A 428 14.19 -7.69 17.62
CA PHE A 428 15.16 -7.43 16.56
C PHE A 428 15.52 -8.68 15.74
N GLN A 429 15.10 -9.88 16.18
CA GLN A 429 15.25 -11.13 15.43
C GLN A 429 13.91 -11.69 14.94
N LYS A 430 13.93 -12.52 13.89
CA LYS A 430 12.81 -13.42 13.55
C LYS A 430 12.71 -14.58 14.56
N ALA A 431 11.52 -15.17 14.65
CA ALA A 431 11.21 -16.32 15.49
C ALA A 431 12.17 -17.50 15.20
N GLY A 432 12.62 -18.16 16.27
CA GLY A 432 13.59 -19.26 16.17
C GLY A 432 15.03 -18.85 15.89
N ARG A 433 15.34 -17.55 15.79
CA ARG A 433 16.71 -17.04 15.66
C ARG A 433 17.20 -16.45 16.99
N VAL A 434 18.51 -16.41 17.16
CA VAL A 434 19.20 -15.83 18.33
C VAL A 434 20.04 -14.59 17.99
N THR A 435 20.13 -14.27 16.70
CA THR A 435 20.87 -13.13 16.16
C THR A 435 19.90 -12.04 15.72
N PRO A 436 20.14 -10.76 16.04
CA PRO A 436 19.33 -9.67 15.52
C PRO A 436 19.53 -9.50 14.02
N ASP A 437 18.47 -9.11 13.33
CA ASP A 437 18.55 -8.63 11.96
C ASP A 437 19.03 -7.18 11.93
N ASP A 438 18.68 -6.33 12.91
CA ASP A 438 19.03 -4.90 12.89
C ASP A 438 19.55 -4.39 14.24
N ILE A 439 20.51 -3.47 14.22
CA ILE A 439 20.78 -2.59 15.37
C ILE A 439 19.80 -1.45 15.34
N VAL A 440 19.12 -1.20 16.46
CA VAL A 440 18.19 -0.08 16.59
C VAL A 440 18.60 0.78 17.77
N LEU A 441 18.81 2.06 17.49
CA LEU A 441 19.19 3.07 18.46
C LEU A 441 17.96 3.93 18.78
N ASP A 442 17.42 3.80 19.98
CA ASP A 442 16.25 4.56 20.43
C ASP A 442 16.68 5.89 21.07
N LEU A 443 16.25 7.00 20.48
CA LEU A 443 16.60 8.36 20.86
C LEU A 443 15.37 9.01 21.52
N ASP A 444 15.17 8.73 22.81
CA ASP A 444 14.04 9.25 23.60
C ASP A 444 14.43 10.54 24.34
N PRO A 445 13.93 11.72 23.93
CA PRO A 445 14.19 12.95 24.64
C PRO A 445 13.44 12.96 25.98
N PRO A 446 13.90 13.74 26.98
CA PRO A 446 13.25 13.77 28.29
C PRO A 446 11.79 14.26 28.21
N THR A 447 11.56 15.26 27.37
CA THR A 447 10.28 15.94 27.13
C THR A 447 10.07 16.17 25.63
N GLN A 448 8.85 16.50 25.22
CA GLN A 448 8.53 16.73 23.81
C GLN A 448 9.15 18.05 23.31
N GLU A 449 9.26 19.05 24.18
CA GLU A 449 9.91 20.35 23.91
C GLU A 449 11.41 20.19 23.63
N GLN A 450 12.01 19.09 24.11
CA GLN A 450 13.42 18.77 23.90
C GLN A 450 13.65 17.80 22.74
N PHE A 451 12.67 17.64 21.84
CA PHE A 451 12.80 16.79 20.65
C PHE A 451 14.03 17.13 19.79
N GLY A 452 14.46 18.39 19.75
CA GLY A 452 15.68 18.80 19.05
C GLY A 452 16.95 18.05 19.49
N LEU A 453 17.00 17.53 20.73
CA LEU A 453 18.11 16.67 21.16
C LEU A 453 18.12 15.33 20.40
N ALA A 454 16.97 14.76 20.09
CA ALA A 454 16.86 13.51 19.32
C ALA A 454 17.31 13.73 17.88
N VAL A 455 16.92 14.85 17.26
CA VAL A 455 17.41 15.26 15.93
C VAL A 455 18.93 15.42 15.93
N LYS A 456 19.48 16.14 16.92
CA LYS A 456 20.94 16.31 17.07
C LYS A 456 21.66 14.98 17.23
N ALA A 457 21.17 14.09 18.10
CA ALA A 457 21.74 12.76 18.29
C ALA A 457 21.72 11.94 16.99
N ALA A 458 20.59 11.93 16.28
CA ALA A 458 20.45 11.22 15.00
C ALA A 458 21.44 11.71 13.95
N LEU A 459 21.60 13.04 13.81
CA LEU A 459 22.54 13.63 12.86
C LEU A 459 24.01 13.36 13.23
N GLU A 460 24.37 13.36 14.51
CA GLU A 460 25.72 12.99 14.93
C GLU A 460 25.99 11.49 14.74
N ILE A 461 25.00 10.63 15.01
CA ILE A 461 25.09 9.19 14.69
C ILE A 461 25.33 9.01 13.20
N ARG A 462 24.53 9.67 12.35
CA ARG A 462 24.67 9.59 10.89
C ARG A 462 26.08 9.96 10.44
N LYS A 463 26.66 11.06 10.95
CA LYS A 463 28.04 11.47 10.62
C LYS A 463 29.06 10.38 10.94
N ILE A 464 28.91 9.71 12.09
CA ILE A 464 29.82 8.63 12.50
C ILE A 464 29.62 7.43 11.57
N THR A 465 28.38 7.01 11.33
CA THR A 465 28.09 5.83 10.51
C THR A 465 28.49 6.05 9.05
N ASP A 466 28.28 7.25 8.50
CA ASP A 466 28.73 7.62 7.15
C ASP A 466 30.26 7.54 7.04
N SER A 467 31.00 7.99 8.07
CA SER A 467 32.47 7.87 8.09
C SER A 467 32.98 6.43 8.15
N LEU A 468 32.12 5.51 8.61
CA LEU A 468 32.36 4.08 8.66
C LEU A 468 31.76 3.34 7.46
N SER A 469 31.21 4.07 6.48
CA SER A 469 30.50 3.52 5.31
C SER A 469 29.33 2.60 5.69
N LEU A 470 28.68 2.87 6.84
CA LEU A 470 27.51 2.13 7.29
C LEU A 470 26.24 2.81 6.77
N HIS A 471 25.48 2.05 6.00
CA HIS A 471 24.13 2.43 5.62
C HIS A 471 23.22 2.42 6.86
N THR A 472 22.52 3.52 7.07
CA THR A 472 21.59 3.70 8.18
C THR A 472 20.27 4.26 7.70
N PHE A 473 19.22 3.92 8.42
CA PHE A 473 17.84 4.33 8.15
C PHE A 473 17.26 4.96 9.41
N ILE A 474 16.25 5.81 9.28
CA ILE A 474 15.68 6.51 10.43
C ILE A 474 14.18 6.60 10.35
N LYS A 475 13.53 6.50 11.50
CA LYS A 475 12.10 6.74 11.64
C LYS A 475 11.79 7.59 12.86
N THR A 476 10.63 8.23 12.84
CA THR A 476 10.02 8.71 14.07
C THR A 476 9.62 7.51 14.94
N SER A 477 9.62 7.67 16.27
CA SER A 477 9.02 6.67 17.15
C SER A 477 7.49 6.72 17.14
N GLY A 478 6.90 7.71 16.46
CA GLY A 478 5.47 8.04 16.50
C GLY A 478 5.00 8.64 17.81
N ASN A 479 5.88 8.78 18.81
CA ASN A 479 5.56 9.34 20.12
C ASN A 479 6.36 10.61 20.39
N ARG A 480 7.60 10.49 20.90
CA ARG A 480 8.40 11.66 21.32
C ARG A 480 9.81 11.71 20.74
N GLY A 481 10.28 10.64 20.10
CA GLY A 481 11.70 10.47 19.77
C GLY A 481 11.93 9.96 18.34
N LEU A 482 13.18 9.64 18.06
CA LEU A 482 13.64 9.07 16.78
C LEU A 482 14.29 7.71 17.00
N GLN A 483 14.29 6.88 15.96
CA GLN A 483 14.92 5.56 15.99
C GLN A 483 15.78 5.37 14.75
N VAL A 484 17.07 5.12 14.97
CA VAL A 484 18.05 4.88 13.90
C VAL A 484 18.28 3.38 13.76
N TYR A 485 18.14 2.87 12.53
CA TYR A 485 18.29 1.48 12.16
C TYR A 485 19.60 1.28 11.40
N ILE A 486 20.30 0.20 11.72
CA ILE A 486 21.47 -0.27 11.00
C ILE A 486 21.19 -1.74 10.65
N PRO A 487 20.82 -2.07 9.41
CA PRO A 487 20.58 -3.45 9.02
C PRO A 487 21.87 -4.26 9.13
N LEU A 488 21.77 -5.51 9.55
CA LEU A 488 22.92 -6.41 9.68
C LEU A 488 22.83 -7.57 8.71
N PRO A 489 23.97 -8.05 8.18
CA PRO A 489 24.03 -9.31 7.46
C PRO A 489 23.33 -10.44 8.23
N ILE A 490 22.42 -11.13 7.55
CA ILE A 490 21.50 -12.09 8.16
C ILE A 490 22.29 -13.17 8.90
N ASN A 491 21.83 -13.52 10.11
CA ASN A 491 22.40 -14.59 10.93
C ASN A 491 23.91 -14.48 11.21
N THR A 492 24.50 -13.28 11.12
CA THR A 492 25.95 -13.13 11.19
C THR A 492 26.43 -12.66 12.56
N PHE A 493 25.75 -11.70 13.20
CA PHE A 493 26.22 -11.07 14.43
C PHE A 493 25.31 -11.38 15.62
N THR A 494 25.94 -11.63 16.78
CA THR A 494 25.24 -11.82 18.05
C THR A 494 24.93 -10.48 18.72
N TYR A 495 23.95 -10.47 19.63
CA TYR A 495 23.69 -9.31 20.50
C TYR A 495 24.92 -8.85 21.30
N SER A 496 25.85 -9.76 21.59
CA SER A 496 27.07 -9.43 22.32
C SER A 496 28.07 -8.64 21.46
N GLU A 497 28.10 -8.92 20.16
CA GLU A 497 28.96 -8.21 19.20
C GLU A 497 28.36 -6.86 18.84
N THR A 498 27.05 -6.80 18.58
CA THR A 498 26.37 -5.52 18.30
C THR A 498 26.50 -4.56 19.48
N ARG A 499 26.48 -5.05 20.71
CA ARG A 499 26.69 -4.25 21.93
C ARG A 499 28.04 -3.54 21.95
N LYS A 500 29.12 -4.17 21.46
CA LYS A 500 30.44 -3.50 21.40
C LYS A 500 30.39 -2.24 20.54
N PHE A 501 29.64 -2.30 19.44
CA PHE A 501 29.46 -1.16 18.55
C PHE A 501 28.56 -0.09 19.18
N THR A 502 27.46 -0.48 19.82
CA THR A 502 26.57 0.50 20.46
C THR A 502 27.21 1.17 21.68
N ASP A 503 28.01 0.43 22.46
CA ASP A 503 28.81 0.99 23.57
C ASP A 503 29.85 2.01 23.04
N PHE A 504 30.54 1.68 21.94
CA PHE A 504 31.45 2.61 21.27
C PHE A 504 30.74 3.93 20.85
N LEU A 505 29.54 3.84 20.27
CA LEU A 505 28.75 5.02 19.93
C LEU A 505 28.35 5.82 21.17
N ALA A 506 28.02 5.15 22.28
CA ALA A 506 27.64 5.81 23.54
C ALA A 506 28.80 6.59 24.11
N ASP A 507 29.95 5.96 24.22
CA ASP A 507 31.15 6.58 24.73
C ASP A 507 31.56 7.75 23.85
N PHE A 508 31.52 7.60 22.53
CA PHE A 508 31.85 8.69 21.62
C PHE A 508 30.91 9.90 21.79
N LEU A 509 29.60 9.67 21.77
CA LEU A 509 28.61 10.75 21.84
C LEU A 509 28.61 11.44 23.20
N THR A 510 28.70 10.67 24.30
CA THR A 510 28.70 11.24 25.66
C THR A 510 30.00 11.96 26.00
N ASN A 511 31.15 11.54 25.44
CA ASN A 511 32.41 12.28 25.60
C ASN A 511 32.47 13.56 24.75
N LYS A 512 31.94 13.52 23.52
CA LYS A 512 31.95 14.66 22.61
C LYS A 512 30.90 15.71 22.97
N PHE A 513 29.75 15.27 23.48
CA PHE A 513 28.60 16.13 23.83
C PHE A 513 28.06 15.82 25.24
N PRO A 514 28.88 16.02 26.29
CA PRO A 514 28.53 15.62 27.67
C PRO A 514 27.34 16.37 28.27
N ASP A 515 27.07 17.57 27.76
CA ASP A 515 25.97 18.44 28.17
C ASP A 515 24.65 18.13 27.45
N ASP A 516 24.70 17.37 26.35
CA ASP A 516 23.54 17.00 25.55
C ASP A 516 23.10 15.55 25.78
N PHE A 517 24.05 14.63 25.99
CA PHE A 517 23.78 13.18 25.96
C PHE A 517 24.22 12.47 27.25
N THR A 518 23.52 11.39 27.59
CA THR A 518 23.84 10.56 28.75
C THR A 518 23.40 9.10 28.58
N ILE A 519 24.13 8.18 29.22
CA ILE A 519 23.74 6.76 29.38
C ILE A 519 23.23 6.45 30.82
N GLU A 520 23.05 7.48 31.65
CA GLU A 520 22.54 7.33 33.01
C GLU A 520 21.10 6.80 33.02
N ARG A 521 20.88 5.67 33.67
CA ARG A 521 19.58 4.98 33.70
C ARG A 521 18.55 5.70 34.56
N LEU A 522 18.96 6.37 35.64
CA LEU A 522 18.02 7.04 36.55
C LEU A 522 17.60 8.40 36.00
N LYS A 523 16.31 8.55 35.62
CA LYS A 523 15.76 9.81 35.07
C LYS A 523 16.14 11.06 35.88
N LYS A 524 16.12 10.98 37.21
CA LYS A 524 16.50 12.08 38.12
C LYS A 524 17.95 12.56 37.99
N ASN A 525 18.86 11.70 37.51
CA ASN A 525 20.28 12.00 37.37
C ASN A 525 20.66 12.41 35.92
N ARG A 526 19.71 12.32 34.98
CA ARG A 526 19.95 12.68 33.57
C ARG A 526 20.03 14.19 33.37
N GLY A 527 19.34 14.97 34.21
CA GLY A 527 19.14 16.40 33.99
C GLY A 527 18.33 16.64 32.71
N ASN A 528 18.74 17.62 31.91
CA ASN A 528 18.09 17.97 30.64
C ASN A 528 18.71 17.24 29.43
N ARG A 529 19.50 16.19 29.65
CA ARG A 529 20.20 15.44 28.60
C ARG A 529 19.34 14.34 28.00
N LEU A 530 19.54 14.07 26.72
CA LEU A 530 18.93 12.93 26.05
C LEU A 530 19.59 11.63 26.49
N TYR A 531 18.74 10.65 26.81
CA TYR A 531 19.18 9.32 27.18
C TYR A 531 19.40 8.49 25.92
N LEU A 532 20.65 8.09 25.69
CA LEU A 532 21.01 7.18 24.61
C LEU A 532 20.73 5.75 25.06
N ASP A 533 19.51 5.25 24.78
CA ASP A 533 19.08 3.94 25.28
C ASP A 533 19.56 2.79 24.40
N PHE A 534 20.87 2.68 24.24
CA PHE A 534 21.52 1.60 23.49
C PHE A 534 21.32 0.23 24.14
N VAL A 535 20.81 0.18 25.37
CA VAL A 535 20.41 -1.04 26.07
C VAL A 535 19.08 -1.58 25.55
N GLN A 536 18.25 -0.78 24.86
CA GLN A 536 17.02 -1.31 24.22
C GLN A 536 17.33 -2.33 23.14
N HIS A 537 18.51 -2.24 22.50
CA HIS A 537 18.99 -3.27 21.59
C HIS A 537 19.55 -4.46 22.38
N SER A 538 18.65 -5.32 22.85
CA SER A 538 19.02 -6.58 23.50
C SER A 538 18.00 -7.68 23.24
N GLU A 539 18.43 -8.92 23.43
CA GLU A 539 17.55 -10.08 23.37
C GLU A 539 16.33 -9.93 24.30
N GLY A 540 15.16 -10.36 23.81
CA GLY A 540 13.88 -10.29 24.53
C GLY A 540 13.25 -8.89 24.64
N LYS A 541 13.92 -7.83 24.17
CA LYS A 541 13.32 -6.50 24.05
C LYS A 541 12.55 -6.38 22.73
N THR A 542 11.59 -5.47 22.73
CA THR A 542 10.80 -5.15 21.55
C THR A 542 10.84 -3.66 21.28
N ILE A 543 10.72 -3.29 20.01
CA ILE A 543 10.61 -1.91 19.56
C ILE A 543 9.37 -1.77 18.69
N ILE A 544 8.78 -0.58 18.67
CA ILE A 544 7.66 -0.26 17.78
C ILE A 544 8.08 -0.48 16.32
N ALA A 545 7.36 -1.31 15.58
CA ALA A 545 7.65 -1.61 14.19
C ALA A 545 7.46 -0.35 13.31
N PRO A 546 8.29 -0.16 12.25
CA PRO A 546 8.04 0.84 11.21
C PRO A 546 6.59 0.79 10.72
N TYR A 547 5.96 1.95 10.49
CA TYR A 547 4.55 2.11 10.08
C TYR A 547 3.48 1.74 11.12
N SER A 548 3.86 1.23 12.30
CA SER A 548 2.90 1.03 13.38
C SER A 548 2.37 2.38 13.91
N PRO A 549 1.05 2.53 14.08
CA PRO A 549 0.48 3.67 14.79
C PRO A 549 0.77 3.65 16.30
N ARG A 550 0.47 4.77 16.95
CA ARG A 550 0.54 4.99 18.40
C ARG A 550 -0.82 5.42 18.95
N GLY A 551 -1.17 4.94 20.14
CA GLY A 551 -2.41 5.34 20.82
C GLY A 551 -2.37 6.71 21.50
N ASN A 552 -1.64 7.68 20.94
CA ASN A 552 -1.53 9.05 21.45
C ASN A 552 -2.53 10.00 20.74
N GLU A 553 -2.62 11.24 21.23
CA GLU A 553 -3.66 12.20 20.84
C GLU A 553 -3.61 12.62 19.36
N PHE A 554 -2.43 12.64 18.75
CA PHE A 554 -2.25 13.01 17.35
C PHE A 554 -2.20 11.80 16.40
N ALA A 555 -2.50 10.59 16.90
CA ALA A 555 -2.46 9.34 16.14
C ALA A 555 -1.14 9.14 15.37
N GLY A 556 -0.03 9.41 16.05
CA GLY A 556 1.31 9.35 15.48
C GLY A 556 1.65 7.97 14.93
N VAL A 557 2.44 7.94 13.87
CA VAL A 557 2.95 6.70 13.26
C VAL A 557 4.45 6.65 13.46
N ALA A 558 4.98 5.46 13.73
CA ALA A 558 6.42 5.23 13.73
C ALA A 558 6.97 5.25 12.30
N ALA A 559 6.99 6.43 11.71
CA ALA A 559 7.11 6.66 10.27
C ALA A 559 8.57 6.72 9.83
N PRO A 560 9.01 5.85 8.92
CA PRO A 560 10.25 6.00 8.17
C PRO A 560 10.39 7.38 7.53
N LEU A 561 11.61 7.92 7.56
CA LEU A 561 11.98 9.21 7.01
C LEU A 561 13.17 9.05 6.06
N HIS A 562 13.20 9.87 5.02
CA HIS A 562 14.43 10.16 4.29
C HIS A 562 15.30 11.07 5.17
N TRP A 563 16.62 10.90 5.08
CA TRP A 563 17.52 11.58 6.00
C TRP A 563 17.57 13.11 5.84
N ASP A 564 17.24 13.65 4.67
CA ASP A 564 17.13 15.09 4.41
C ASP A 564 15.95 15.74 5.17
N GLU A 565 14.98 14.94 5.60
CA GLU A 565 13.87 15.40 6.45
C GLU A 565 14.25 15.57 7.91
N VAL A 566 15.39 15.01 8.34
CA VAL A 566 15.82 15.02 9.74
C VAL A 566 16.55 16.33 10.02
N ASN A 567 15.77 17.36 10.38
CA ASN A 567 16.27 18.70 10.69
C ASN A 567 15.48 19.33 11.85
N GLU A 568 15.86 20.55 12.25
CA GLU A 568 15.25 21.25 13.39
C GLU A 568 13.75 21.56 13.21
N GLY A 569 13.26 21.59 11.96
CA GLY A 569 11.84 21.80 11.64
C GLY A 569 10.99 20.53 11.67
N LEU A 570 11.59 19.36 11.94
CA LEU A 570 10.88 18.09 11.99
C LEU A 570 9.84 18.09 13.12
N ASN A 571 8.57 17.84 12.78
CA ASN A 571 7.48 17.74 13.74
C ASN A 571 6.82 16.36 13.69
N LEU A 572 6.76 15.68 14.84
CA LEU A 572 6.20 14.33 14.96
C LEU A 572 4.70 14.26 14.61
N ALA A 573 3.95 15.33 14.86
CA ALA A 573 2.51 15.38 14.59
C ALA A 573 2.16 15.35 13.09
N ASP A 574 3.11 15.71 12.23
CA ASP A 574 2.95 15.70 10.77
C ASP A 574 2.94 14.27 10.20
N TYR A 575 3.35 13.27 11.00
CA TYR A 575 3.42 11.85 10.63
C TYR A 575 2.39 11.04 11.42
N ASN A 576 1.16 11.00 10.91
CA ASN A 576 0.02 10.34 11.53
C ASN A 576 -0.74 9.45 10.54
N VAL A 577 -1.79 8.79 11.01
CA VAL A 577 -2.60 7.83 10.23
C VAL A 577 -3.22 8.42 8.95
N TYR A 578 -3.41 9.74 8.86
CA TYR A 578 -3.90 10.39 7.62
C TYR A 578 -2.79 10.72 6.63
N THR A 579 -1.62 11.12 7.12
CA THR A 579 -0.56 11.70 6.30
C THR A 579 0.40 10.64 5.75
N VAL A 580 0.70 9.60 6.52
CA VAL A 580 1.67 8.56 6.12
C VAL A 580 1.25 7.81 4.84
N PRO A 581 0.00 7.36 4.65
CA PRO A 581 -0.40 6.70 3.40
C PRO A 581 -0.25 7.62 2.18
N LYS A 582 -0.56 8.91 2.32
CA LYS A 582 -0.40 9.90 1.24
C LYS A 582 1.07 10.11 0.90
N ARG A 583 1.93 10.17 1.92
CA ARG A 583 3.38 10.31 1.78
C ARG A 583 4.00 9.14 1.01
N LEU A 584 3.60 7.91 1.30
CA LEU A 584 4.13 6.72 0.62
C LEU A 584 3.85 6.73 -0.90
N ARG A 585 2.71 7.31 -1.31
CA ARG A 585 2.37 7.47 -2.73
C ARG A 585 3.29 8.47 -3.45
N THR A 586 3.60 9.59 -2.80
CA THR A 586 4.32 10.70 -3.44
C THR A 586 5.84 10.65 -3.25
N ALA A 587 6.31 10.22 -2.08
CA ALA A 587 7.73 10.24 -1.68
C ALA A 587 8.37 8.85 -1.58
N GLY A 588 7.62 7.80 -1.88
CA GLY A 588 8.08 6.42 -1.77
C GLY A 588 8.28 5.95 -0.33
N CYS A 589 8.88 4.78 -0.20
CA CYS A 589 9.27 4.20 1.09
C CYS A 589 10.74 4.55 1.41
N PRO A 590 11.01 5.32 2.48
CA PRO A 590 12.39 5.59 2.90
C PRO A 590 13.20 4.36 3.32
N PHE A 591 12.54 3.24 3.61
CA PHE A 591 13.17 1.97 3.98
C PHE A 591 13.26 0.99 2.79
N ALA A 592 12.93 1.41 1.56
CA ALA A 592 12.89 0.51 0.40
C ALA A 592 14.23 -0.22 0.16
N LEU A 593 15.35 0.48 0.36
CA LEU A 593 16.71 -0.06 0.13
C LEU A 593 17.31 -0.78 1.35
N MET A 594 16.52 -1.03 2.40
CA MET A 594 17.05 -1.58 3.65
C MET A 594 17.58 -3.02 3.49
N GLU A 595 16.93 -3.85 2.69
CA GLU A 595 17.41 -5.21 2.42
C GLU A 595 18.62 -5.24 1.48
N THR A 596 18.70 -4.34 0.50
CA THR A 596 19.91 -4.16 -0.32
C THR A 596 21.09 -3.70 0.55
N ALA A 597 20.87 -2.71 1.42
CA ALA A 597 21.90 -2.25 2.36
C ALA A 597 22.35 -3.34 3.35
N ARG A 598 21.47 -4.32 3.65
CA ARG A 598 21.78 -5.44 4.53
C ARG A 598 22.84 -6.37 3.95
N SER A 599 22.79 -6.64 2.64
CA SER A 599 23.73 -7.54 1.97
C SER A 599 25.09 -6.89 1.72
N GLU A 600 25.15 -5.56 1.70
CA GLU A 600 26.36 -4.78 1.38
C GLU A 600 27.09 -4.23 2.63
N GLN A 601 26.57 -4.52 3.83
CA GLN A 601 27.00 -3.87 5.06
C GLN A 601 28.43 -4.27 5.50
N PRO A 602 29.40 -3.32 5.63
CA PRO A 602 30.78 -3.62 6.06
C PRO A 602 30.96 -3.89 7.57
N PHE A 603 29.90 -4.27 8.30
CA PHE A 603 29.91 -4.38 9.76
C PHE A 603 30.97 -5.35 10.33
N SER A 604 31.33 -6.40 9.58
CA SER A 604 32.38 -7.35 9.95
C SER A 604 33.72 -6.67 10.22
N GLU A 605 34.12 -5.72 9.37
CA GLU A 605 35.40 -5.01 9.49
C GLU A 605 35.44 -4.15 10.75
N ILE A 606 34.31 -3.53 11.09
CA ILE A 606 34.16 -2.66 12.26
C ILE A 606 34.25 -3.47 13.54
N ILE A 607 33.52 -4.58 13.63
CA ILE A 607 33.59 -5.45 14.81
C ILE A 607 35.01 -5.99 15.00
N ASN A 608 35.69 -6.40 13.93
CA ASN A 608 37.08 -6.82 13.97
C ASN A 608 38.02 -5.73 14.47
N PHE A 609 37.81 -4.48 14.06
CA PHE A 609 38.58 -3.34 14.54
C PHE A 609 38.35 -3.06 16.03
N LEU A 610 37.09 -3.06 16.48
CA LEU A 610 36.73 -2.85 17.89
C LEU A 610 37.32 -3.94 18.79
N ASN A 611 37.32 -5.20 18.32
CA ASN A 611 37.93 -6.33 19.03
C ASN A 611 39.45 -6.25 19.16
N ARG A 612 40.14 -5.44 18.34
CA ARG A 612 41.61 -5.23 18.45
C ARG A 612 41.98 -4.09 19.39
N LYS A 613 41.02 -3.21 19.73
CA LYS A 613 41.23 -2.02 20.56
C LYS A 613 40.70 -2.14 21.99
N GLY A 614 39.77 -3.06 22.24
CA GLY A 614 39.39 -3.51 23.58
C GLY A 614 40.28 -4.67 24.02
#